data_AF-A0A9W9U6I9-F1
#
_entry.id   AF-A0A9W9U6I9-F1
#
_cell.length_a   1.000
_cell.length_b   1.000
_cell.length_c   1.000
_cell.angle_alpha   90.00
_cell.angle_beta   90.00
_cell.angle_gamma   90.00
#
_symmetry.space_group_name_H-M   'P 1'
#
loop_
_entity.id
_entity.type
_entity.pdbx_description
1 polymer ?
#
loop_
_entity_poly.entity_id
_entity_poly.type
_entity_poly.pdbx_seq_one_letter_code
_entity_poly.pdbx_strand_id
1 'polypeptide(L)'
;MREQPLPAIHPSFIQVANPYIFEQTVESCIESMGVKPPRETSSRLQGVAWLDEDAAAAALFTACKIEDTLKKSRDIVCAAYNLKVSPSEQLSADDPMFETNARGIIGLERLMLEASGFDFRTRHPQKTLMKLSRHYGLPRDSEVANLAYRISTDLYRTFAPIKQGSSAMAFGCLELAGRLLDQRAQQVESGQDYAQWNTTRAEVMDRFLTVRIPLNQEASEQHIPRYNVWVDRPQKPSNGSGGLHDSHRIAHPLTPIAANGESQKTSERGRDAAVRFMLDPACADEEKREVARYFDVEMEEYEAEH
;
A
#
# COMPACT_ATOMS: atom_id res chain seq x y z
N MET A 1 -48.21 41.06 -23.10
CA MET A 1 -46.99 40.27 -23.32
C MET A 1 -46.81 39.38 -22.11
N ARG A 2 -46.78 38.05 -22.26
CA ARG A 2 -46.45 37.14 -21.15
C ARG A 2 -44.93 37.08 -21.04
N GLU A 3 -44.39 37.45 -19.89
CA GLU A 3 -42.98 37.25 -19.58
C GLU A 3 -42.70 35.74 -19.58
N GLN A 4 -41.76 35.30 -20.41
CA GLN A 4 -41.22 33.94 -20.34
C GLN A 4 -40.24 33.89 -19.16
N PRO A 5 -40.32 32.88 -18.28
CA PRO A 5 -39.34 32.72 -17.21
C PRO A 5 -37.96 32.49 -17.82
N LEU A 6 -36.95 33.17 -17.28
CA LEU A 6 -35.55 33.01 -17.67
C LEU A 6 -35.16 31.52 -17.57
N PRO A 7 -34.39 30.98 -18.54
CA PRO A 7 -33.95 29.60 -18.50
C PRO A 7 -33.14 29.36 -17.21
N ALA A 8 -33.43 28.25 -16.52
CA ALA A 8 -32.72 27.86 -15.31
C ALA A 8 -31.22 27.77 -15.62
N ILE A 9 -30.41 28.52 -14.85
CA ILE A 9 -28.96 28.45 -14.95
C ILE A 9 -28.55 27.00 -14.64
N HIS A 10 -27.87 26.36 -15.59
CA HIS A 10 -27.34 25.02 -15.38
C HIS A 10 -26.43 25.02 -14.13
N PRO A 11 -26.55 24.05 -13.21
CA PRO A 11 -25.72 24.00 -12.01
C PRO A 11 -24.29 23.60 -12.39
N SER A 12 -23.55 24.55 -12.97
CA SER A 12 -22.13 24.41 -13.25
C SER A 12 -21.35 24.74 -11.98
N PHE A 13 -20.43 23.87 -11.59
CA PHE A 13 -19.53 24.10 -10.47
C PHE A 13 -18.08 23.96 -10.91
N ILE A 14 -17.18 24.71 -10.26
CA ILE A 14 -15.74 24.61 -10.45
C ILE A 14 -15.19 23.96 -9.19
N GLN A 15 -14.41 22.89 -9.38
CA GLN A 15 -13.74 22.19 -8.30
C GLN A 15 -12.23 22.30 -8.48
N VAL A 16 -11.53 22.66 -7.41
CA VAL A 16 -10.07 22.56 -7.33
C VAL A 16 -9.74 21.18 -6.76
N ALA A 17 -8.80 20.47 -7.39
CA ALA A 17 -8.34 19.18 -6.88
C ALA A 17 -7.78 19.35 -5.45
N ASN A 18 -8.34 18.61 -4.51
CA ASN A 18 -7.89 18.59 -3.13
C ASN A 18 -7.41 17.18 -2.76
N PRO A 19 -6.13 16.84 -3.05
CA PRO A 19 -5.62 15.49 -2.85
C PRO A 19 -5.48 15.10 -1.38
N TYR A 20 -5.55 16.07 -0.45
CA TYR A 20 -5.45 15.81 0.99
C TYR A 20 -6.68 16.28 1.74
N ILE A 21 -7.17 15.43 2.63
CA ILE A 21 -8.43 15.59 3.33
C ILE A 21 -8.16 15.43 4.83
N PHE A 22 -8.79 16.27 5.66
CA PHE A 22 -8.69 16.14 7.11
C PHE A 22 -9.51 14.96 7.62
N GLU A 23 -9.10 14.36 8.75
CA GLU A 23 -9.79 13.21 9.36
C GLU A 23 -11.30 13.47 9.54
N GLN A 24 -11.65 14.62 10.13
CA GLN A 24 -13.04 15.01 10.37
C GLN A 24 -13.88 15.08 9.09
N THR A 25 -13.26 15.45 7.97
CA THR A 25 -13.93 15.47 6.68
C THR A 25 -14.14 14.06 6.13
N VAL A 26 -13.16 13.16 6.31
CA VAL A 26 -13.31 11.74 5.95
C VAL A 26 -14.45 11.11 6.76
N GLU A 27 -14.45 11.31 8.08
CA GLU A 27 -15.49 10.81 9.00
C GLU A 27 -16.87 11.34 8.61
N SER A 28 -17.02 12.66 8.40
CA SER A 28 -18.28 13.27 8.00
C SER A 28 -18.79 12.74 6.65
N CYS A 29 -17.89 12.49 5.68
CA CYS A 29 -18.26 11.88 4.42
C CYS A 29 -18.79 10.44 4.62
N ILE A 30 -18.10 9.63 5.42
CA ILE A 30 -18.52 8.24 5.74
C ILE A 30 -19.89 8.23 6.43
N GLU A 31 -20.09 9.11 7.40
CA GLU A 31 -21.37 9.28 8.10
C GLU A 31 -22.49 9.70 7.15
N SER A 32 -22.22 10.63 6.23
CA SER A 32 -23.20 11.10 5.25
C SER A 32 -23.65 10.01 4.28
N MET A 33 -22.80 9.00 4.03
CA MET A 33 -23.13 7.81 3.23
C MET A 33 -23.92 6.77 4.04
N GLY A 34 -24.15 6.99 5.33
CA GLY A 34 -24.83 6.04 6.21
C GLY A 34 -24.02 4.77 6.48
N VAL A 35 -22.70 4.79 6.25
CA VAL A 35 -21.81 3.65 6.46
C VAL A 35 -21.25 3.71 7.87
N LYS A 36 -21.39 2.62 8.64
CA LYS A 36 -20.78 2.51 9.97
C LYS A 36 -19.25 2.34 9.86
N PRO A 37 -18.45 2.92 10.77
CA PRO A 37 -16.98 2.84 10.68
C PRO A 37 -16.40 1.42 10.56
N PRO A 38 -16.87 0.38 11.30
CA PRO A 38 -16.34 -0.98 11.14
C PRO A 38 -16.61 -1.56 9.75
N ARG A 39 -17.76 -1.23 9.16
CA ARG A 39 -18.12 -1.68 7.82
C ARG A 39 -17.26 -0.99 6.76
N GLU A 40 -17.03 0.32 6.89
CA GLU A 40 -16.09 1.03 6.01
C GLU A 40 -14.71 0.37 6.05
N THR A 41 -14.19 0.11 7.25
CA THR A 41 -12.85 -0.46 7.40
C THR A 41 -12.77 -1.85 6.78
N SER A 42 -13.78 -2.70 7.00
CA SER A 42 -13.84 -4.03 6.37
C SER A 42 -13.87 -3.94 4.84
N SER A 43 -14.75 -3.11 4.26
CA SER A 43 -14.81 -2.90 2.81
C SER A 43 -13.50 -2.36 2.23
N ARG A 44 -12.86 -1.40 2.89
CA ARG A 44 -11.57 -0.85 2.45
C ARG A 44 -10.46 -1.89 2.49
N LEU A 45 -10.37 -2.68 3.56
CA LEU A 45 -9.37 -3.75 3.67
C LEU A 45 -9.61 -4.84 2.60
N GLN A 46 -10.87 -5.19 2.34
CA GLN A 46 -11.23 -6.12 1.27
C GLN A 46 -10.84 -5.57 -0.11
N GLY A 47 -11.10 -4.29 -0.39
CA GLY A 47 -10.72 -3.66 -1.66
C GLY A 47 -9.20 -3.50 -1.85
N VAL A 48 -8.42 -3.42 -0.77
CA VAL A 48 -6.94 -3.46 -0.84
C VAL A 48 -6.44 -4.88 -1.10
N ALA A 49 -7.09 -5.89 -0.51
CA ALA A 49 -6.67 -7.29 -0.64
C ALA A 49 -7.12 -7.94 -1.96
N TRP A 50 -8.33 -7.62 -2.44
CA TRP A 50 -8.98 -8.31 -3.54
C TRP A 50 -9.60 -7.34 -4.55
N LEU A 51 -9.49 -7.69 -5.84
CA LEU A 51 -10.16 -7.01 -6.95
C LEU A 51 -11.64 -7.43 -7.10
N ASP A 52 -12.25 -7.93 -6.02
CA ASP A 52 -13.60 -8.50 -6.05
C ASP A 52 -14.66 -7.42 -6.30
N GLU A 53 -14.41 -6.22 -5.79
CA GLU A 53 -15.32 -5.10 -5.98
C GLU A 53 -15.09 -4.41 -7.33
N ASP A 54 -16.17 -4.13 -8.06
CA ASP A 54 -16.13 -3.36 -9.31
C ASP A 54 -15.41 -2.01 -9.13
N ALA A 55 -15.49 -1.42 -7.93
CA ALA A 55 -14.74 -0.23 -7.54
C ALA A 55 -13.22 -0.48 -7.51
N ALA A 56 -12.75 -1.55 -6.88
CA ALA A 56 -11.32 -1.89 -6.85
C ALA A 56 -10.79 -2.19 -8.26
N ALA A 57 -11.56 -2.90 -9.08
CA ALA A 57 -11.22 -3.17 -10.47
C ALA A 57 -11.15 -1.88 -11.32
N ALA A 58 -12.07 -0.93 -11.10
CA ALA A 58 -12.04 0.38 -11.74
C ALA A 58 -10.87 1.26 -11.28
N ALA A 59 -10.50 1.21 -10.00
CA ALA A 59 -9.31 1.88 -9.49
C ALA A 59 -8.04 1.33 -10.16
N LEU A 60 -7.91 0.00 -10.25
CA LEU A 60 -6.80 -0.63 -10.94
C LEU A 60 -6.78 -0.29 -12.43
N PHE A 61 -7.92 -0.32 -13.11
CA PHE A 61 -8.04 0.04 -14.52
C PHE A 61 -7.57 1.48 -14.78
N THR A 62 -7.97 2.42 -13.92
CA THR A 62 -7.56 3.82 -13.97
C THR A 62 -6.06 3.95 -13.70
N ALA A 63 -5.54 3.28 -12.67
CA ALA A 63 -4.11 3.29 -12.33
C ALA A 63 -3.24 2.75 -13.48
N CYS A 64 -3.67 1.68 -14.17
CA CYS A 64 -2.96 1.14 -15.32
C CYS A 64 -2.82 2.15 -16.48
N LYS A 65 -3.78 3.07 -16.63
CA LYS A 65 -3.70 4.14 -17.63
C LYS A 65 -2.76 5.26 -17.19
N ILE A 66 -2.78 5.62 -15.90
CA ILE A 66 -1.91 6.67 -15.35
C ILE A 66 -0.43 6.24 -15.38
N GLU A 67 -0.16 4.97 -15.09
CA GLU A 67 1.20 4.42 -14.98
C GLU A 67 1.72 3.78 -16.29
N ASP A 68 1.05 4.03 -17.43
CA ASP A 68 1.41 3.45 -18.74
C ASP A 68 1.55 1.91 -18.76
N THR A 69 0.76 1.22 -17.94
CA THR A 69 0.69 -0.25 -17.84
C THR A 69 -0.63 -0.81 -18.34
N LEU A 70 -1.13 -0.25 -19.45
CA LEU A 70 -2.47 -0.48 -20.01
C LEU A 70 -2.92 -1.95 -20.01
N LYS A 71 -4.13 -2.18 -19.50
CA LYS A 71 -4.87 -3.45 -19.49
C LYS A 71 -6.28 -3.23 -20.02
N LYS A 72 -6.89 -4.22 -20.67
CA LYS A 72 -8.32 -4.14 -21.03
C LYS A 72 -9.15 -4.38 -19.78
N SER A 73 -10.30 -3.71 -19.65
CA SER A 73 -11.21 -3.92 -18.50
C SER A 73 -11.67 -5.37 -18.39
N ARG A 74 -11.91 -6.05 -19.52
CA ARG A 74 -12.21 -7.50 -19.56
C ARG A 74 -11.09 -8.36 -18.98
N ASP A 75 -9.83 -8.03 -19.24
CA ASP A 75 -8.69 -8.79 -18.70
C ASP A 75 -8.62 -8.67 -17.18
N ILE A 76 -8.97 -7.49 -16.64
CA ILE A 76 -8.99 -7.22 -15.19
C ILE A 76 -10.11 -8.02 -14.51
N VAL A 77 -11.33 -7.98 -15.05
CA VAL A 77 -12.47 -8.75 -14.51
C VAL A 77 -12.20 -10.25 -14.58
N CYS A 78 -11.68 -10.73 -15.72
CA CYS A 78 -11.33 -12.12 -15.90
C CYS A 78 -10.27 -12.58 -14.89
N ALA A 79 -9.22 -11.77 -14.66
CA ALA A 79 -8.23 -12.06 -13.64
C ALA A 79 -8.84 -12.12 -12.23
N ALA A 80 -9.70 -11.15 -11.88
CA ALA A 80 -10.39 -11.14 -10.58
C ALA A 80 -11.27 -12.38 -10.38
N TYR A 81 -11.96 -12.85 -11.41
CA TYR A 81 -12.74 -14.08 -11.39
C TYR A 81 -11.86 -15.32 -11.26
N ASN A 82 -10.83 -15.44 -12.10
CA ASN A 82 -9.93 -16.61 -12.14
C ASN A 82 -9.12 -16.82 -10.85
N LEU A 83 -8.96 -15.77 -10.02
CA LEU A 83 -8.33 -15.88 -8.69
C LEU A 83 -9.17 -16.65 -7.66
N LYS A 84 -10.47 -16.83 -7.91
CA LYS A 84 -11.41 -17.45 -6.95
C LYS A 84 -11.78 -18.88 -7.31
N VAL A 85 -11.68 -19.23 -8.58
CA VAL A 85 -12.09 -20.54 -9.10
C VAL A 85 -10.89 -21.47 -9.24
N SER A 86 -11.16 -22.76 -9.30
CA SER A 86 -10.12 -23.75 -9.55
C SER A 86 -9.55 -23.59 -10.97
N PRO A 87 -8.30 -24.03 -11.24
CA PRO A 87 -7.69 -23.91 -12.57
C PRO A 87 -8.53 -24.55 -13.70
N SER A 88 -9.32 -25.58 -13.40
CA SER A 88 -10.22 -26.23 -14.35
C SER A 88 -11.46 -25.40 -14.74
N GLU A 89 -11.83 -24.43 -13.91
CA GLU A 89 -13.01 -23.56 -14.07
C GLU A 89 -12.64 -22.16 -14.57
N GLN A 90 -11.35 -21.91 -14.83
CA GLN A 90 -10.87 -20.64 -15.31
C GLN A 90 -11.39 -20.36 -16.72
N LEU A 91 -11.82 -19.12 -16.92
CA LEU A 91 -12.38 -18.66 -18.19
C LEU A 91 -11.37 -17.79 -18.94
N SER A 92 -11.58 -17.68 -20.25
CA SER A 92 -10.85 -16.73 -21.10
C SER A 92 -11.46 -15.34 -20.96
N ALA A 93 -10.66 -14.29 -21.12
CA ALA A 93 -11.14 -12.91 -21.11
C ALA A 93 -12.18 -12.62 -22.21
N ASP A 94 -12.22 -13.43 -23.27
CA ASP A 94 -13.20 -13.34 -24.36
C ASP A 94 -14.58 -13.92 -24.02
N ASP A 95 -14.76 -14.51 -22.83
CA ASP A 95 -16.05 -15.01 -22.38
C ASP A 95 -17.09 -13.86 -22.27
N PRO A 96 -18.30 -14.02 -22.86
CA PRO A 96 -19.37 -13.02 -22.78
C PRO A 96 -19.81 -12.67 -21.37
N MET A 97 -19.64 -13.57 -20.39
CA MET A 97 -20.00 -13.35 -19.00
C MET A 97 -19.36 -12.08 -18.42
N PHE A 98 -18.16 -11.71 -18.89
CA PHE A 98 -17.43 -10.53 -18.40
C PHE A 98 -17.85 -9.21 -19.04
N GLU A 99 -18.71 -9.22 -20.06
CA GLU A 99 -19.03 -8.02 -20.84
C GLU A 99 -19.73 -6.94 -20.00
N THR A 100 -20.70 -7.33 -19.18
CA THR A 100 -21.46 -6.39 -18.34
C THR A 100 -20.57 -5.71 -17.30
N ASN A 101 -19.80 -6.48 -16.52
CA ASN A 101 -18.87 -5.94 -15.52
C ASN A 101 -17.77 -5.08 -16.16
N ALA A 102 -17.23 -5.51 -17.31
CA ALA A 102 -16.20 -4.74 -18.02
C ALA A 102 -16.71 -3.37 -18.51
N ARG A 103 -18.00 -3.25 -18.86
CA ARG A 103 -18.64 -1.95 -19.16
C ARG A 103 -18.89 -1.15 -17.89
N GLY A 104 -19.30 -1.80 -16.79
CA GLY A 104 -19.48 -1.17 -15.48
C GLY A 104 -18.22 -0.47 -14.99
N ILE A 105 -17.06 -1.11 -15.14
CA ILE A 105 -15.74 -0.54 -14.81
C ILE A 105 -15.48 0.80 -15.52
N ILE A 106 -15.89 0.95 -16.78
CA ILE A 106 -15.70 2.19 -17.55
C ILE A 106 -16.58 3.32 -16.98
N GLY A 107 -17.79 2.99 -16.54
CA GLY A 107 -18.66 3.94 -15.85
C GLY A 107 -18.07 4.40 -14.51
N LEU A 108 -17.55 3.46 -13.73
CA LEU A 108 -16.89 3.75 -12.45
C LEU A 108 -15.59 4.53 -12.61
N GLU A 109 -14.79 4.24 -13.64
CA GLU A 109 -13.60 5.03 -13.98
C GLU A 109 -13.95 6.51 -14.09
N ARG A 110 -15.02 6.86 -14.83
CA ARG A 110 -15.42 8.25 -14.98
C ARG A 110 -15.67 8.93 -13.63
N LEU A 111 -16.35 8.25 -12.71
CA LEU A 111 -16.59 8.77 -11.37
C LEU A 111 -15.29 8.96 -10.59
N MET A 112 -14.30 8.08 -10.77
CA MET A 112 -12.98 8.19 -10.13
C MET A 112 -12.17 9.36 -10.68
N LEU A 113 -12.22 9.60 -11.99
CA LEU A 113 -11.57 10.76 -12.62
C LEU A 113 -12.17 12.07 -12.10
N GLU A 114 -13.50 12.13 -11.97
CA GLU A 114 -14.21 13.29 -11.42
C GLU A 114 -13.90 13.47 -9.92
N ALA A 115 -13.93 12.39 -9.12
CA ALA A 115 -13.65 12.43 -7.68
C ALA A 115 -12.21 12.85 -7.35
N SER A 116 -11.23 12.46 -8.18
CA SER A 116 -9.84 12.90 -8.05
C SER A 116 -9.60 14.34 -8.53
N GLY A 117 -10.60 14.99 -9.10
CA GLY A 117 -10.44 16.30 -9.74
C GLY A 117 -9.45 16.28 -10.89
N PHE A 118 -9.28 15.11 -11.54
CA PHE A 118 -8.28 14.85 -12.57
C PHE A 118 -6.82 15.12 -12.14
N ASP A 119 -6.52 15.04 -10.84
CA ASP A 119 -5.15 15.13 -10.32
C ASP A 119 -4.49 13.75 -10.27
N PHE A 120 -3.74 13.41 -11.32
CA PHE A 120 -3.06 12.12 -11.46
C PHE A 120 -1.60 12.14 -11.00
N ARG A 121 -1.19 13.13 -10.21
CA ARG A 121 0.18 13.17 -9.68
C ARG A 121 0.32 12.06 -8.65
N THR A 122 0.97 10.96 -9.02
CA THR A 122 1.24 9.83 -8.13
C THR A 122 2.19 10.23 -6.99
N ARG A 123 1.78 10.01 -5.74
CA ARG A 123 2.49 10.46 -4.51
C ARG A 123 2.91 9.30 -3.61
N HIS A 124 3.58 8.32 -4.20
CA HIS A 124 4.09 7.13 -3.50
C HIS A 124 5.22 7.47 -2.51
N PRO A 125 5.14 7.06 -1.22
CA PRO A 125 6.19 7.30 -0.25
C PRO A 125 7.48 6.53 -0.52
N GLN A 126 7.42 5.40 -1.23
CA GLN A 126 8.53 4.46 -1.45
C GLN A 126 9.77 5.15 -2.05
N LYS A 127 9.58 6.00 -3.06
CA LYS A 127 10.70 6.70 -3.71
C LYS A 127 11.38 7.69 -2.75
N THR A 128 10.58 8.40 -1.95
CA THR A 128 11.09 9.34 -0.94
C THR A 128 11.77 8.60 0.19
N LEU A 129 11.20 7.48 0.65
CA LEU A 129 11.78 6.60 1.66
C LEU A 129 13.18 6.14 1.25
N MET A 130 13.35 5.64 0.02
CA MET A 130 14.68 5.21 -0.47
C MET A 130 15.69 6.36 -0.56
N LYS A 131 15.25 7.60 -0.73
CA LYS A 131 16.13 8.78 -0.67
C LYS A 131 16.49 9.13 0.76
N LEU A 132 15.52 9.11 1.68
CA LEU A 132 15.73 9.34 3.11
C LEU A 132 16.67 8.31 3.72
N SER A 133 16.48 7.02 3.43
CA SER A 133 17.36 5.96 3.94
C SER A 133 18.82 6.21 3.55
N ARG A 134 19.07 6.66 2.31
CA ARG A 134 20.43 7.03 1.86
C ARG A 134 20.92 8.33 2.52
N HIS A 135 20.04 9.31 2.70
CA HIS A 135 20.37 10.58 3.35
C HIS A 135 20.89 10.38 4.77
N TYR A 136 20.26 9.47 5.53
CA TYR A 136 20.68 9.11 6.89
C TYR A 136 21.77 8.02 6.94
N GLY A 137 22.37 7.66 5.80
CA GLY A 137 23.48 6.71 5.76
C GLY A 137 23.10 5.26 6.09
N LEU A 138 21.83 4.88 5.93
CA LEU A 138 21.43 3.49 6.12
C LEU A 138 22.04 2.61 5.03
N PRO A 139 22.61 1.44 5.38
CA PRO A 139 23.18 0.52 4.41
C PRO A 139 22.08 -0.09 3.52
N ARG A 140 22.49 -0.66 2.38
CA ARG A 140 21.55 -1.20 1.37
C ARG A 140 20.69 -2.35 1.89
N ASP A 141 21.23 -3.13 2.81
CA ASP A 141 20.64 -4.28 3.50
C ASP A 141 20.07 -3.92 4.87
N SER A 142 19.90 -2.62 5.16
CA SER A 142 19.33 -2.16 6.43
C SER A 142 17.97 -2.80 6.70
N GLU A 143 17.88 -3.53 7.81
CA GLU A 143 16.63 -4.09 8.31
C GLU A 143 15.58 -3.00 8.52
N VAL A 144 15.99 -1.83 9.03
CA VAL A 144 15.13 -0.65 9.19
C VAL A 144 14.59 -0.16 7.87
N ALA A 145 15.42 0.00 6.84
CA ALA A 145 14.96 0.43 5.52
C ALA A 145 13.99 -0.59 4.87
N ASN A 146 14.29 -1.89 5.02
CA ASN A 146 13.45 -2.97 4.50
C ASN A 146 12.09 -3.04 5.23
N LEU A 147 12.08 -2.93 6.57
CA LEU A 147 10.86 -2.88 7.34
C LEU A 147 10.05 -1.61 7.03
N ALA A 148 10.70 -0.45 6.94
CA ALA A 148 10.04 0.80 6.57
C ALA A 148 9.38 0.71 5.19
N TYR A 149 10.00 0.03 4.23
CA TYR A 149 9.41 -0.19 2.91
C TYR A 149 8.15 -1.04 3.00
N ARG A 150 8.15 -2.12 3.80
CA ARG A 150 6.96 -2.94 4.04
C ARG A 150 5.83 -2.14 4.69
N ILE A 151 6.13 -1.41 5.76
CA ILE A 151 5.18 -0.50 6.42
C ILE A 151 4.59 0.51 5.43
N SER A 152 5.40 1.00 4.48
CA SER A 152 4.92 1.97 3.48
C SER A 152 3.86 1.40 2.53
N THR A 153 3.84 0.09 2.32
CA THR A 153 2.77 -0.62 1.61
C THR A 153 1.54 -0.76 2.51
N ASP A 154 1.75 -1.06 3.79
CA ASP A 154 0.65 -1.21 4.75
C ASP A 154 -0.10 0.11 5.00
N LEU A 155 0.52 1.26 4.72
CA LEU A 155 -0.14 2.58 4.78
C LEU A 155 -1.42 2.66 3.94
N TYR A 156 -1.51 1.92 2.83
CA TYR A 156 -2.70 1.92 1.97
C TYR A 156 -3.89 1.17 2.59
N ARG A 157 -3.66 0.42 3.69
CA ARG A 157 -4.71 -0.10 4.58
C ARG A 157 -5.22 0.94 5.58
N THR A 158 -4.90 2.23 5.38
CA THR A 158 -5.36 3.35 6.21
C THR A 158 -5.68 4.55 5.31
N PHE A 159 -6.22 5.63 5.89
CA PHE A 159 -6.39 6.91 5.18
C PHE A 159 -5.09 7.72 4.98
N ALA A 160 -3.91 7.16 5.26
CA ALA A 160 -2.63 7.87 5.08
C ALA A 160 -2.45 8.51 3.70
N PRO A 161 -2.71 7.80 2.58
CA PRO A 161 -2.44 8.34 1.25
C PRO A 161 -3.28 9.57 0.90
N ILE A 162 -4.46 9.72 1.53
CA ILE A 162 -5.37 10.85 1.32
C ILE A 162 -5.28 11.91 2.42
N LYS A 163 -4.48 11.69 3.47
CA LYS A 163 -4.29 12.64 4.58
C LYS A 163 -2.94 13.33 4.55
N GLN A 164 -1.92 12.72 3.97
CA GLN A 164 -0.53 13.14 4.14
C GLN A 164 0.31 13.07 2.86
N GLY A 165 1.31 13.93 2.79
CA GLY A 165 2.31 13.91 1.72
C GLY A 165 3.29 12.75 1.80
N SER A 166 3.94 12.45 0.67
CA SER A 166 4.90 11.34 0.53
C SER A 166 6.07 11.43 1.51
N SER A 167 6.54 12.65 1.81
CA SER A 167 7.62 12.86 2.81
C SER A 167 7.16 12.48 4.21
N ALA A 168 6.02 13.00 4.66
CA ALA A 168 5.46 12.69 5.97
C ALA A 168 5.25 11.18 6.16
N MET A 169 4.68 10.51 5.14
CA MET A 169 4.53 9.06 5.12
C MET A 169 5.88 8.32 5.19
N ALA A 170 6.86 8.72 4.39
CA ALA A 170 8.17 8.08 4.38
C ALA A 170 8.93 8.24 5.71
N PHE A 171 8.89 9.42 6.31
CA PHE A 171 9.42 9.68 7.65
C PHE A 171 8.71 8.81 8.70
N GLY A 172 7.38 8.77 8.67
CA GLY A 172 6.58 7.94 9.58
C GLY A 172 6.95 6.47 9.51
N CYS A 173 7.11 5.91 8.30
CA CYS A 173 7.56 4.54 8.10
C CYS A 173 8.96 4.28 8.65
N LEU A 174 9.90 5.22 8.43
CA LEU A 174 11.28 5.07 8.85
C LEU A 174 11.44 5.16 10.37
N GLU A 175 10.75 6.11 11.02
CA GLU A 175 10.70 6.20 12.48
C GLU A 175 10.05 4.98 13.11
N LEU A 176 8.93 4.51 12.54
CA LEU A 176 8.24 3.34 13.05
C LEU A 176 9.10 2.08 12.94
N ALA A 177 9.75 1.86 11.79
CA ALA A 177 10.64 0.72 11.59
C ALA A 177 11.83 0.76 12.56
N GLY A 178 12.47 1.91 12.74
CA GLY A 178 13.57 2.09 13.69
C GLY A 178 13.15 1.79 15.13
N ARG A 179 11.91 2.13 15.51
CA ARG A 179 11.35 1.82 16.84
C ARG A 179 11.03 0.33 17.01
N LEU A 180 10.48 -0.31 15.98
CA LEU A 180 10.13 -1.73 16.02
C LEU A 180 11.36 -2.65 16.09
N LEU A 181 12.47 -2.25 15.45
CA LEU A 181 13.73 -3.01 15.44
C LEU A 181 14.71 -2.58 16.54
N ASP A 182 14.32 -1.64 17.40
CA ASP A 182 15.18 -0.99 18.40
C ASP A 182 16.48 -0.39 17.82
N GLN A 183 16.43 0.00 16.54
CA GLN A 183 17.51 0.65 15.79
C GLN A 183 17.11 2.09 15.49
N ARG A 184 16.91 2.88 16.55
CA ARG A 184 16.41 4.26 16.42
C ARG A 184 17.46 5.18 15.84
N ALA A 185 17.08 5.91 14.81
CA ALA A 185 17.89 6.98 14.24
C ALA A 185 17.45 8.33 14.81
N GLN A 186 18.18 8.85 15.80
CA GLN A 186 17.87 10.13 16.44
C GLN A 186 17.78 11.29 15.43
N GLN A 187 18.57 11.23 14.37
CA GLN A 187 18.56 12.22 13.29
C GLN A 187 17.19 12.29 12.60
N VAL A 188 16.56 11.14 12.34
CA VAL A 188 15.22 11.04 11.74
C VAL A 188 14.17 11.62 12.69
N GLU A 189 14.23 11.24 13.97
CA GLU A 189 13.23 11.65 14.98
C GLU A 189 13.37 13.12 15.42
N SER A 190 14.56 13.70 15.25
CA SER A 190 14.87 15.06 15.69
C SER A 190 14.09 16.14 14.92
N GLY A 191 13.62 15.81 13.70
CA GLY A 191 12.89 16.73 12.84
C GLY A 191 13.68 17.93 12.33
N GLN A 192 15.02 17.93 12.47
CA GLN A 192 15.87 19.05 12.09
C GLN A 192 15.82 19.35 10.58
N ASP A 193 15.68 18.32 9.75
CA ASP A 193 15.68 18.44 8.29
C ASP A 193 14.27 18.35 7.67
N TYR A 194 13.21 18.20 8.45
CA TYR A 194 11.83 18.09 7.94
C TYR A 194 11.43 19.23 6.98
N ALA A 195 11.85 20.46 7.26
CA ALA A 195 11.60 21.61 6.40
C ALA A 195 12.21 21.44 5.00
N GLN A 196 13.38 20.79 4.90
CA GLN A 196 14.04 20.50 3.62
C GLN A 196 13.25 19.48 2.78
N TRP A 197 12.45 18.65 3.44
CA TRP A 197 11.62 17.61 2.82
C TRP A 197 10.15 18.01 2.68
N ASN A 198 9.81 19.28 2.93
CA ASN A 198 8.44 19.80 2.91
C ASN A 198 7.48 18.99 3.81
N THR A 199 7.90 18.75 5.05
CA THR A 199 7.08 18.06 6.06
C THR A 199 7.26 18.73 7.43
N THR A 200 6.43 18.35 8.38
CA THR A 200 6.47 18.82 9.77
C THR A 200 6.37 17.66 10.76
N ARG A 201 6.71 17.93 12.03
CA ARG A 201 6.60 16.93 13.11
C ARG A 201 5.16 16.50 13.38
N ALA A 202 4.21 17.42 13.24
CA ALA A 202 2.79 17.13 13.42
C ALA A 202 2.30 16.10 12.39
N GLU A 203 2.66 16.29 11.12
CA GLU A 203 2.28 15.39 10.02
C GLU A 203 2.90 13.99 10.19
N VAL A 204 4.17 13.91 10.63
CA VAL A 204 4.85 12.63 10.88
C VAL A 204 4.25 11.89 12.08
N MET A 205 3.90 12.61 13.16
CA MET A 205 3.34 12.00 14.37
C MET A 205 1.89 11.53 14.22
N ASP A 206 1.06 12.24 13.45
CA ASP A 206 -0.29 11.80 13.06
C ASP A 206 -0.24 10.38 12.45
N ARG A 207 0.78 10.09 11.63
CA ARG A 207 1.00 8.75 11.05
C ARG A 207 1.44 7.71 12.07
N PHE A 208 2.40 8.05 12.92
CA PHE A 208 2.89 7.13 13.94
C PHE A 208 1.76 6.65 14.85
N LEU A 209 0.82 7.52 15.22
CA LEU A 209 -0.36 7.13 15.99
C LEU A 209 -1.33 6.29 15.15
N THR A 210 -1.62 6.70 13.91
CA THR A 210 -2.54 5.98 13.01
C THR A 210 -2.10 4.54 12.74
N VAL A 211 -0.79 4.27 12.61
CA VAL A 211 -0.28 2.91 12.35
C VAL A 211 -0.05 2.14 13.64
N ARG A 212 0.48 2.80 14.69
CA ARG A 212 0.82 2.13 15.95
C ARG A 212 -0.41 1.67 16.73
N ILE A 213 -1.51 2.43 16.73
CA ILE A 213 -2.72 2.07 17.48
C ILE A 213 -3.31 0.73 17.00
N PRO A 214 -3.63 0.54 15.71
CA PRO A 214 -4.16 -0.74 15.23
C PRO A 214 -3.14 -1.87 15.42
N LEU A 215 -1.85 -1.61 15.14
CA LEU A 215 -0.80 -2.62 15.32
C LEU A 215 -0.65 -3.03 16.80
N ASN A 216 -0.85 -2.09 17.74
CA ASN A 216 -0.87 -2.39 19.16
C ASN A 216 -2.15 -3.12 19.60
N GLN A 217 -3.30 -2.79 19.02
CA GLN A 217 -4.57 -3.47 19.29
C GLN A 217 -4.50 -4.92 18.81
N GLU A 218 -4.11 -5.12 17.56
CA GLU A 218 -3.88 -6.43 16.93
C GLU A 218 -2.86 -7.26 17.72
N ALA A 219 -1.72 -6.68 18.11
CA ALA A 219 -0.75 -7.36 18.95
C ALA A 219 -1.28 -7.72 20.35
N SER A 220 -2.26 -6.97 20.89
CA SER A 220 -2.91 -7.29 22.16
C SER A 220 -3.89 -8.44 21.99
N GLU A 221 -4.72 -8.37 20.95
CA GLU A 221 -5.79 -9.32 20.62
C GLU A 221 -5.22 -10.69 20.25
N GLN A 222 -4.14 -10.73 19.48
CA GLN A 222 -3.49 -11.96 19.03
C GLN A 222 -2.45 -12.49 20.04
N HIS A 223 -2.34 -11.88 21.21
CA HIS A 223 -1.33 -12.22 22.24
C HIS A 223 0.09 -12.33 21.68
N ILE A 224 0.43 -11.51 20.67
CA ILE A 224 1.75 -11.53 20.06
C ILE A 224 2.76 -11.11 21.13
N PRO A 225 3.78 -11.96 21.44
CA PRO A 225 4.71 -11.68 22.51
C PRO A 225 5.40 -10.33 22.29
N ARG A 226 5.14 -9.40 23.21
CA ARG A 226 5.74 -8.08 23.20
C ARG A 226 7.15 -8.18 23.76
N TYR A 227 8.16 -8.12 22.90
CA TYR A 227 9.55 -7.98 23.32
C TYR A 227 9.89 -6.52 23.69
N ASN A 228 9.04 -5.85 24.46
CA ASN A 228 9.19 -4.42 24.76
C ASN A 228 9.03 -4.16 26.26
N VAL A 229 9.74 -4.89 27.11
CA VAL A 229 9.96 -4.42 28.48
C VAL A 229 11.09 -3.41 28.44
N TRP A 230 10.73 -2.14 28.61
CA TRP A 230 11.66 -1.04 28.79
C TRP A 230 12.39 -1.26 30.13
N VAL A 231 13.65 -1.68 30.05
CA VAL A 231 14.55 -1.73 31.22
C VAL A 231 15.54 -0.60 31.06
N ASP A 232 15.37 0.47 31.84
CA ASP A 232 16.45 1.43 32.10
C ASP A 232 17.63 0.65 32.68
N ARG A 233 18.70 0.44 31.88
CA ARG A 233 19.97 -0.09 32.41
C ARG A 233 20.99 1.03 32.52
N PRO A 234 21.59 1.21 33.71
CA PRO A 234 22.64 2.20 33.91
C PRO A 234 23.89 1.81 33.12
N GLN A 235 24.46 2.79 32.41
CA GLN A 235 25.77 2.68 31.76
C GLN A 235 26.86 2.34 32.79
N LYS A 236 27.65 1.30 32.53
CA LYS A 236 28.96 1.05 33.16
C LYS A 236 29.93 0.37 32.17
N PRO A 237 31.24 0.50 32.41
CA PRO A 237 32.19 0.97 31.40
C PRO A 237 32.92 -0.15 30.66
N SER A 238 33.48 0.21 29.50
CA SER A 238 34.36 -0.64 28.70
C SER A 238 35.64 -1.02 29.42
N ASN A 239 36.12 -2.25 29.22
CA ASN A 239 37.55 -2.54 29.02
C ASN A 239 37.78 -3.99 28.51
N GLY A 240 38.48 -4.09 27.35
CA GLY A 240 39.38 -5.14 26.81
C GLY A 240 39.00 -6.63 26.87
N SER A 241 39.39 -7.54 25.97
CA SER A 241 40.22 -7.53 24.76
C SER A 241 40.36 -9.00 24.29
N GLY A 242 40.39 -9.26 22.98
CA GLY A 242 41.11 -10.40 22.38
C GLY A 242 40.30 -11.52 21.73
N GLY A 243 40.66 -11.89 20.49
CA GLY A 243 40.38 -13.22 19.92
C GLY A 243 40.03 -13.26 18.43
N LEU A 244 41.05 -13.31 17.57
CA LEU A 244 40.98 -13.58 16.14
C LEU A 244 40.67 -15.08 15.89
N HIS A 245 39.74 -15.42 14.99
CA HIS A 245 39.87 -16.64 14.17
C HIS A 245 39.11 -16.53 12.84
N ASP A 246 39.84 -16.84 11.78
CA ASP A 246 39.45 -16.94 10.38
C ASP A 246 38.82 -18.32 10.09
N SER A 247 37.81 -18.39 9.22
CA SER A 247 37.77 -19.33 8.08
C SER A 247 36.38 -19.48 7.44
N HIS A 248 36.41 -19.31 6.12
CA HIS A 248 35.60 -19.93 5.07
C HIS A 248 34.25 -19.30 4.65
N ARG A 249 34.37 -18.50 3.57
CA ARG A 249 33.33 -18.15 2.60
C ARG A 249 33.03 -19.35 1.70
N ILE A 250 31.79 -19.81 1.69
CA ILE A 250 31.26 -20.75 0.70
C ILE A 250 30.74 -19.95 -0.49
N ALA A 251 31.28 -20.22 -1.68
CA ALA A 251 30.84 -19.64 -2.94
C ALA A 251 29.54 -20.31 -3.41
N HIS A 252 28.49 -19.52 -3.67
CA HIS A 252 27.20 -20.00 -4.15
C HIS A 252 27.22 -20.19 -5.69
N PRO A 253 26.61 -21.26 -6.23
CA PRO A 253 26.63 -21.62 -7.66
C PRO A 253 25.86 -20.67 -8.61
N LEU A 254 25.61 -19.42 -8.20
CA LEU A 254 24.95 -18.39 -9.01
C LEU A 254 25.80 -17.12 -9.17
N THR A 255 27.12 -17.24 -9.11
CA THR A 255 28.02 -16.11 -9.42
C THR A 255 28.20 -16.03 -10.94
N PRO A 256 27.70 -14.99 -11.65
CA PRO A 256 27.80 -14.94 -13.09
C PRO A 256 29.20 -14.50 -13.53
N ILE A 257 29.87 -15.36 -14.30
CA ILE A 257 31.07 -15.01 -15.07
C ILE A 257 30.58 -14.23 -16.30
N ALA A 258 30.94 -12.96 -16.41
CA ALA A 258 30.78 -12.21 -17.64
C ALA A 258 32.12 -12.06 -18.35
N ALA A 259 32.05 -12.08 -19.69
CA ALA A 259 33.08 -11.77 -20.68
C ALA A 259 34.13 -12.85 -20.95
N ASN A 260 33.92 -13.62 -22.04
CA ASN A 260 34.79 -13.59 -23.22
C ASN A 260 34.09 -14.28 -24.40
N GLY A 261 34.19 -13.65 -25.57
CA GLY A 261 33.26 -13.81 -26.69
C GLY A 261 33.45 -15.08 -27.51
N GLU A 262 32.36 -15.49 -28.15
CA GLU A 262 32.29 -15.81 -29.58
C GLU A 262 30.83 -15.73 -30.06
N SER A 263 30.65 -15.27 -31.30
CA SER A 263 29.51 -14.47 -31.77
C SER A 263 28.54 -15.20 -32.72
N GLN A 264 27.26 -14.80 -32.66
CA GLN A 264 26.31 -14.59 -33.80
C GLN A 264 25.72 -15.83 -34.53
N LYS A 265 24.44 -15.96 -34.92
CA LYS A 265 23.27 -15.08 -35.24
C LYS A 265 21.98 -15.93 -35.05
N THR A 266 20.83 -15.39 -34.64
CA THR A 266 19.83 -14.74 -35.52
C THR A 266 18.74 -14.05 -34.67
N SER A 267 18.15 -13.02 -35.25
CA SER A 267 17.41 -11.92 -34.63
C SER A 267 15.96 -12.23 -34.21
N GLU A 268 15.58 -11.87 -32.99
CA GLU A 268 14.25 -11.35 -32.63
C GLU A 268 14.38 -10.25 -31.56
N ARG A 269 14.77 -9.07 -32.02
CA ARG A 269 14.79 -7.83 -31.24
C ARG A 269 13.34 -7.37 -31.04
N GLY A 270 12.64 -7.95 -30.05
CA GLY A 270 11.21 -7.67 -29.85
C GLY A 270 10.63 -8.01 -28.46
N ARG A 271 11.44 -8.22 -27.42
CA ARG A 271 10.93 -8.61 -26.08
C ARG A 271 11.47 -7.83 -24.88
N ASP A 272 11.97 -6.61 -25.08
CA ASP A 272 12.22 -5.67 -23.98
C ASP A 272 11.04 -4.70 -23.80
N ALA A 273 9.85 -5.24 -23.61
CA ALA A 273 8.68 -4.46 -23.18
C ALA A 273 8.09 -5.08 -21.91
N ALA A 274 8.19 -4.31 -20.82
CA ALA A 274 7.62 -4.52 -19.49
C ALA A 274 8.16 -5.74 -18.71
N VAL A 275 9.08 -5.47 -17.78
CA VAL A 275 9.29 -6.31 -16.58
C VAL A 275 7.98 -6.25 -15.79
N ARG A 276 7.07 -7.18 -16.09
CA ARG A 276 5.86 -7.42 -15.29
C ARG A 276 6.32 -8.02 -13.98
N PHE A 277 6.03 -7.35 -12.87
CA PHE A 277 6.08 -7.95 -11.55
C PHE A 277 5.23 -9.23 -11.59
N MET A 278 5.90 -10.37 -11.72
CA MET A 278 5.28 -11.67 -11.58
C MET A 278 5.10 -11.86 -10.08
N LEU A 279 3.87 -11.70 -9.59
CA LEU A 279 3.49 -12.10 -8.25
C LEU A 279 3.87 -13.57 -8.10
N ASP A 280 4.77 -13.87 -7.18
CA ASP A 280 5.13 -15.24 -6.82
C ASP A 280 3.84 -15.96 -6.37
N PRO A 281 3.38 -17.00 -7.10
CA PRO A 281 2.13 -17.69 -6.79
C PRO A 281 2.12 -18.27 -5.37
N ALA A 282 3.28 -18.71 -4.87
CA ALA A 282 3.39 -19.24 -3.52
C ALA A 282 3.19 -18.15 -2.46
N CYS A 283 3.71 -16.94 -2.72
CA CYS A 283 3.53 -15.78 -1.85
C CYS A 283 2.07 -15.31 -1.84
N ALA A 284 1.41 -15.29 -3.01
CA ALA A 284 0.00 -14.96 -3.12
C ALA A 284 -0.91 -15.98 -2.40
N ASP A 285 -0.59 -17.28 -2.49
CA ASP A 285 -1.34 -18.33 -1.79
C ASP A 285 -1.14 -18.28 -0.26
N GLU A 286 0.07 -17.94 0.21
CA GLU A 286 0.36 -17.72 1.63
C GLU A 286 -0.43 -16.52 2.16
N GLU A 287 -0.38 -15.38 1.45
CA GLU A 287 -1.12 -14.17 1.81
C GLU A 287 -2.63 -14.43 1.79
N LYS A 288 -3.14 -15.15 0.79
CA LYS A 288 -4.56 -15.54 0.70
C LYS A 288 -5.00 -16.38 1.89
N ARG A 289 -4.18 -17.33 2.32
CA ARG A 289 -4.49 -18.20 3.47
C ARG A 289 -4.50 -17.44 4.77
N GLU A 290 -3.58 -16.49 4.93
CA GLU A 290 -3.50 -15.64 6.11
C GLU A 290 -4.71 -14.68 6.16
N VAL A 291 -5.04 -14.04 5.03
CA VAL A 291 -6.17 -13.12 4.89
C VAL A 291 -7.50 -13.82 5.16
N ALA A 292 -7.69 -15.06 4.67
CA ALA A 292 -8.93 -15.81 4.85
C ALA A 292 -9.34 -15.96 6.32
N ARG A 293 -8.36 -16.07 7.25
CA ARG A 293 -8.62 -16.19 8.69
C ARG A 293 -9.34 -14.98 9.30
N TYR A 294 -9.25 -13.82 8.66
CA TYR A 294 -9.86 -12.57 9.14
C TYR A 294 -11.32 -12.38 8.65
N PHE A 295 -11.85 -13.28 7.82
CA PHE A 295 -13.20 -13.18 7.25
C PHE A 295 -14.19 -14.22 7.77
N ASP A 296 -13.76 -15.16 8.63
CA ASP A 296 -14.67 -16.07 9.33
C ASP A 296 -15.31 -15.34 10.51
N VAL A 297 -16.58 -14.95 10.36
CA VAL A 297 -17.39 -14.39 11.44
C VAL A 297 -18.06 -15.55 12.19
N GLU A 298 -17.53 -15.93 13.34
CA GLU A 298 -18.25 -16.83 14.26
C GLU A 298 -19.44 -16.07 14.87
N MET A 299 -20.66 -16.43 14.46
CA MET A 299 -21.89 -15.90 15.04
C MET A 299 -22.26 -16.74 16.28
N GLU A 300 -22.06 -16.20 17.49
CA GLU A 300 -22.62 -16.78 18.71
C GLU A 300 -24.13 -16.53 18.76
N GLU A 301 -24.93 -17.58 18.62
CA GLU A 301 -26.37 -17.56 18.91
C GLU A 301 -26.59 -17.52 20.42
N TYR A 302 -27.15 -16.40 20.93
CA TYR A 302 -27.63 -16.33 22.31
C TYR A 302 -29.13 -16.66 22.34
N GLU A 303 -29.47 -17.83 22.88
CA GLU A 303 -30.86 -18.16 23.23
C GLU A 303 -31.28 -17.32 24.44
N ALA A 304 -32.29 -16.46 24.27
CA ALA A 304 -32.90 -15.72 25.36
C ALA A 304 -33.95 -16.60 26.05
N GLU A 305 -33.66 -17.09 27.26
CA GLU A 305 -34.65 -17.75 28.11
C GLU A 305 -35.82 -16.78 28.43
N HIS A 306 -37.06 -17.24 28.22
CA HIS A 306 -38.31 -16.52 28.51
C HIS A 306 -38.84 -16.81 29.92
#